data_AF-U6F7F8-F1
#
_entry.id   AF-U6F7F8-F1
#
_cell.length_a   1.000
_cell.length_b   1.000
_cell.length_c   1.000
_cell.angle_alpha   90.00
_cell.angle_beta   90.00
_cell.angle_gamma   90.00
#
_symmetry.space_group_name_H-M   'P 1'
#
loop_
_entity.id
_entity.type
_entity.pdbx_description
1 polymer ?
#
loop_
_entity_poly.entity_id
_entity_poly.type
_entity_poly.pdbx_seq_one_letter_code
_entity_poly.pdbx_strand_id
1 'polypeptide(L)'
;MDVRDIILRPVITEKSTNLMDDKKYTFDVLLTATKTQVRNAVEEIFDVKVKNVNIMNVRGKDKRVGRYTGKTARRRKAIVTLTNDSNDIKIFQDENKEDNK
;
A
#
# COMPACT_ATOMS: atom_id res chain seq x y z
N MET A 1 14.18 8.72 9.89
CA MET A 1 13.25 7.63 9.54
C MET A 1 13.65 7.20 8.16
N ASP A 2 14.06 5.95 8.00
CA ASP A 2 14.43 5.45 6.69
C ASP A 2 13.21 5.33 5.80
N VAL A 3 13.42 5.64 4.53
CA VAL A 3 12.35 5.75 3.53
C VAL A 3 11.67 4.39 3.30
N ARG A 4 12.45 3.31 3.44
CA ARG A 4 12.01 1.91 3.27
C ARG A 4 11.07 1.43 4.38
N ASP A 5 11.15 2.00 5.58
CA ASP A 5 10.32 1.58 6.72
C ASP A 5 8.90 2.17 6.70
N ILE A 6 8.66 3.16 5.83
CA ILE A 6 7.38 3.87 5.77
C ILE A 6 6.28 2.98 5.18
N ILE A 7 6.61 2.18 4.17
CA ILE A 7 5.68 1.30 3.47
C ILE A 7 5.81 -0.10 4.05
N LEU A 8 4.74 -0.62 4.66
CA LEU A 8 4.78 -1.92 5.32
C LEU A 8 4.41 -3.05 4.36
N ARG A 9 3.32 -2.90 3.61
CA ARG A 9 2.81 -3.91 2.67
C ARG A 9 1.76 -3.36 1.70
N PRO A 10 1.57 -3.96 0.52
CA PRO A 10 0.41 -3.70 -0.33
C PRO A 10 -0.87 -4.26 0.31
N VAL A 11 -2.00 -3.61 0.02
CA VAL A 11 -3.33 -4.08 0.45
C VAL A 11 -4.08 -4.60 -0.76
N ILE A 12 -4.34 -5.90 -0.78
CA ILE A 12 -5.03 -6.60 -1.87
C ILE A 12 -6.46 -6.93 -1.42
N THR A 13 -7.43 -6.41 -2.15
CA THR A 13 -8.87 -6.53 -2.01
C THR A 13 -9.51 -6.30 -3.39
N GLU A 14 -10.73 -6.76 -3.65
CA GLU A 14 -11.44 -6.46 -4.91
C GLU A 14 -11.42 -4.97 -5.27
N LYS A 15 -11.70 -4.12 -4.27
CA LYS A 15 -11.68 -2.66 -4.46
C LYS A 15 -10.29 -2.14 -4.84
N SER A 16 -9.22 -2.65 -4.23
CA SER A 16 -7.87 -2.18 -4.58
C SER A 16 -7.50 -2.64 -5.98
N THR A 17 -7.92 -3.83 -6.40
CA THR A 17 -7.71 -4.33 -7.76
C THR A 17 -8.42 -3.45 -8.78
N ASN A 18 -9.69 -3.13 -8.57
CA ASN A 18 -10.44 -2.22 -9.45
C ASN A 18 -9.80 -0.81 -9.52
N LEU A 19 -9.13 -0.37 -8.46
CA LEU A 19 -8.41 0.91 -8.44
C LEU A 19 -7.05 0.84 -9.15
N MET A 20 -6.49 -0.35 -9.38
CA MET A 20 -5.23 -0.49 -10.13
C MET A 20 -5.42 -0.10 -11.60
N ASP A 21 -6.59 -0.36 -12.18
CA ASP A 21 -6.94 0.08 -13.55
C ASP A 21 -6.84 1.61 -13.70
N ASP A 22 -7.15 2.33 -12.61
CA ASP A 22 -7.05 3.79 -12.49
C ASP A 22 -5.64 4.28 -12.08
N LYS A 23 -4.61 3.40 -12.08
CA LYS A 23 -3.26 3.67 -11.54
C LYS A 23 -3.25 4.12 -10.08
N LYS A 24 -4.18 3.61 -9.26
CA LYS A 24 -4.27 3.90 -7.83
C LYS A 24 -3.92 2.66 -7.02
N TYR A 25 -2.84 2.75 -6.25
CA TYR A 25 -2.34 1.65 -5.45
C TYR A 25 -2.59 1.88 -3.96
N THR A 26 -2.89 0.80 -3.24
CA THR A 26 -3.21 0.88 -1.81
C THR A 26 -2.14 0.17 -0.98
N PHE A 27 -1.60 0.87 0.02
CA PHE A 27 -0.57 0.38 0.93
C PHE A 27 -1.00 0.54 2.39
N ASP A 28 -0.62 -0.42 3.23
CA ASP A 28 -0.56 -0.21 4.68
C ASP A 28 0.79 0.48 4.97
N VAL A 29 0.76 1.61 5.67
CA VAL A 29 1.92 2.44 6.00
C VAL A 29 2.07 2.59 7.51
N LEU A 30 3.25 3.05 7.93
CA LEU A 30 3.52 3.34 9.34
C LEU A 30 2.52 4.36 9.90
N LEU A 31 2.10 4.17 11.15
CA LEU A 31 1.05 5.01 11.75
C LEU A 31 1.45 6.47 11.93
N THR A 32 2.73 6.74 12.10
CA THR A 32 3.28 8.09 12.25
C THR A 32 3.55 8.78 10.91
N ALA A 33 3.51 8.05 9.79
CA ALA A 33 3.92 8.56 8.48
C ALA A 33 3.01 9.70 7.97
N THR A 34 3.61 10.76 7.45
CA THR A 34 2.91 11.89 6.81
C THR A 34 2.72 11.66 5.31
N LYS A 35 1.85 12.45 4.66
CA LYS A 35 1.60 12.34 3.21
C LYS A 35 2.87 12.55 2.37
N THR A 36 3.69 13.52 2.75
CA THR A 36 4.94 13.84 2.05
C THR A 36 5.94 12.69 2.17
N GLN A 37 6.04 12.09 3.34
CA GLN A 37 6.90 10.92 3.58
C GLN A 37 6.47 9.72 2.72
N VAL A 38 5.17 9.41 2.66
CA VAL A 38 4.67 8.32 1.82
C VAL A 38 4.90 8.60 0.33
N ARG A 39 4.73 9.85 -0.12
CA ARG A 39 5.04 10.23 -1.51
C ARG A 39 6.49 9.91 -1.84
N ASN A 40 7.42 10.49 -1.10
CA ASN A 40 8.85 10.33 -1.34
C ASN A 40 9.26 8.85 -1.27
N ALA A 41 8.66 8.08 -0.35
CA ALA A 41 8.94 6.66 -0.23
C ALA A 41 8.51 5.82 -1.43
N VAL A 42 7.33 6.10 -1.98
CA VAL A 42 6.87 5.39 -3.17
C VAL A 42 7.74 5.75 -4.38
N GLU A 43 8.09 7.04 -4.52
CA GLU A 43 8.93 7.52 -5.62
C GLU A 43 10.33 6.88 -5.57
N GLU A 44 10.96 6.81 -4.40
CA GLU A 44 12.31 6.25 -4.25
C GLU A 44 12.37 4.72 -4.36
N ILE A 45 11.38 4.00 -3.82
CA ILE A 45 11.39 2.52 -3.82
C ILE A 45 11.03 1.95 -5.19
N PHE A 46 10.08 2.59 -5.89
CA PHE A 46 9.52 2.05 -7.13
C PHE A 46 9.91 2.84 -8.37
N ASP A 47 10.65 3.94 -8.23
CA ASP A 47 11.07 4.83 -9.34
C ASP A 47 9.87 5.27 -10.21
N VAL A 48 8.79 5.69 -9.55
CA VAL A 48 7.54 6.16 -10.18
C VAL A 48 7.27 7.61 -9.81
N LYS A 49 6.41 8.28 -10.59
CA LYS A 49 5.96 9.65 -10.30
C LYS A 49 4.58 9.65 -9.67
N VAL A 50 4.43 10.25 -8.49
CA VAL A 50 3.18 10.25 -7.73
C VAL A 50 2.41 11.55 -7.95
N LYS A 51 1.16 11.44 -8.44
CA LYS A 51 0.25 12.57 -8.60
C LYS A 51 -0.33 13.04 -7.26
N ASN A 52 -0.86 12.11 -6.47
CA ASN A 52 -1.52 12.45 -5.21
C ASN A 52 -1.47 11.28 -4.21
N VAL A 53 -1.58 11.61 -2.91
CA VAL A 53 -1.62 10.64 -1.82
C VAL A 53 -2.78 10.95 -0.88
N ASN A 54 -3.66 9.96 -0.72
CA ASN A 54 -4.79 9.99 0.21
C ASN A 54 -4.51 9.01 1.35
N ILE A 55 -4.50 9.49 2.59
CA ILE A 55 -4.21 8.64 3.76
C ILE A 55 -5.43 8.61 4.67
N MET A 56 -5.73 7.45 5.22
CA MET A 56 -6.80 7.23 6.19
C MET A 56 -6.33 6.38 7.37
N ASN A 57 -6.83 6.70 8.57
CA ASN A 57 -6.57 5.92 9.78
C ASN A 57 -7.68 4.89 9.97
N VAL A 58 -7.31 3.62 10.07
CA VAL A 58 -8.24 2.50 10.28
C VAL A 58 -8.14 2.06 11.73
N ARG A 59 -9.25 2.22 12.47
CA ARG A 59 -9.33 1.77 13.86
C ARG A 59 -9.18 0.26 13.98
N GLY A 60 -8.52 -0.17 15.06
CA GLY A 60 -8.54 -1.57 15.48
C GLY A 60 -9.98 -2.02 15.76
N LYS A 61 -10.29 -3.27 15.39
CA LYS A 61 -11.59 -3.87 15.69
C LYS A 61 -11.48 -4.70 16.96
N ASP A 62 -12.51 -4.65 17.79
CA ASP A 62 -12.60 -5.50 18.97
C ASP A 62 -12.83 -6.95 18.51
N LYS A 63 -12.05 -7.87 19.08
CA LYS A 63 -12.05 -9.30 18.74
C LYS A 63 -11.99 -10.11 20.03
N ARG A 64 -12.67 -11.25 20.01
CA ARG A 64 -12.69 -12.20 21.12
C ARG A 64 -12.07 -13.51 20.68
N VAL A 65 -11.19 -14.05 21.52
CA VAL A 65 -10.60 -15.39 21.35
C VAL A 65 -10.81 -16.14 22.66
N GLY A 66 -11.75 -17.09 22.65
CA GLY A 66 -12.20 -17.79 23.86
C GLY A 66 -12.69 -16.83 24.94
N ARG A 67 -12.05 -16.89 26.12
CA ARG A 67 -12.35 -16.03 27.27
C ARG A 67 -11.78 -14.61 27.17
N TYR A 68 -10.82 -14.36 26.28
CA TYR A 68 -10.12 -13.07 26.20
C TYR A 68 -10.73 -12.16 25.16
N THR A 69 -10.96 -10.90 25.54
CA THR A 69 -11.34 -9.81 24.64
C THR A 69 -10.14 -8.90 24.43
N GLY A 70 -9.82 -8.64 23.16
CA GLY A 70 -8.71 -7.78 22.77
C GLY A 70 -9.08 -6.95 21.54
N LYS A 71 -8.12 -6.18 21.03
CA LYS A 71 -8.29 -5.38 19.81
C LYS A 71 -7.26 -5.76 18.77
N THR A 72 -7.66 -5.79 17.51
CA THR A 72 -6.71 -5.87 16.40
C THR A 72 -5.89 -4.58 16.34
N ALA A 73 -4.65 -4.69 15.87
CA ALA A 73 -3.80 -3.52 15.62
C ALA A 73 -4.50 -2.50 14.71
N ARG A 74 -4.41 -1.23 15.10
CA ARG A 74 -4.79 -0.11 14.22
C ARG A 74 -3.83 -0.04 13.04
N ARG A 75 -4.33 0.42 11.89
CA ARG A 75 -3.57 0.51 10.65
C ARG A 75 -3.72 1.90 10.03
N ARG A 76 -2.74 2.33 9.26
CA ARG A 76 -2.83 3.53 8.45
C ARG A 76 -2.76 3.09 6.99
N LYS A 77 -3.80 3.42 6.22
CA LYS A 77 -3.94 3.03 4.83
C LYS A 77 -3.66 4.24 3.95
N ALA A 78 -2.77 4.09 2.98
CA ALA A 78 -2.46 5.07 1.96
C ALA A 78 -2.97 4.59 0.60
N ILE A 79 -3.69 5.45 -0.11
CA ILE A 79 -4.06 5.29 -1.51
C ILE A 79 -3.19 6.28 -2.28
N VAL A 80 -2.38 5.77 -3.18
CA VAL A 80 -1.39 6.53 -3.94
C VAL A 80 -1.81 6.50 -5.39
N THR A 81 -2.03 7.69 -5.95
CA THR A 81 -2.39 7.88 -7.35
C THR A 81 -1.13 8.22 -8.12
N LEU A 82 -0.80 7.41 -9.13
CA LEU A 82 0.34 7.70 -10.01
C LEU A 82 -0.05 8.64 -11.14
N THR A 83 0.96 9.17 -11.83
CA THR A 83 0.77 9.89 -13.10
C THR A 83 0.53 8.93 -14.25
N ASN A 84 -0.10 9.40 -15.34
CA ASN A 84 -0.34 8.55 -16.51
C ASN A 84 0.97 8.09 -17.16
N ASP A 85 2.02 8.92 -17.09
CA ASP A 85 3.31 8.68 -17.75
C ASP A 85 4.27 7.79 -16.94
N SER A 86 3.89 7.40 -15.72
CA SER A 86 4.77 6.57 -14.88
C SER A 86 4.57 5.08 -15.12
N ASN A 87 5.64 4.33 -14.85
CA ASN A 87 5.63 2.87 -14.81
C ASN A 87 4.62 2.34 -13.79
N ASP A 88 4.07 1.17 -14.09
CA ASP A 88 3.14 0.48 -13.19
C ASP A 88 3.90 -0.26 -12.09
N ILE A 89 3.30 -0.33 -10.89
CA ILE A 89 3.92 -1.01 -9.75
C ILE A 89 3.63 -2.51 -9.86
N LYS A 90 4.69 -3.31 -9.97
CA LYS A 90 4.61 -4.79 -9.96
C LYS A 90 4.37 -5.29 -8.54
N ILE A 91 3.09 -5.44 -8.18
CA ILE A 91 2.65 -5.94 -6.86
C ILE A 91 2.51 -7.48 -6.87
N PHE A 92 2.29 -8.06 -8.05
CA PHE A 92 2.20 -9.51 -8.23
C PHE A 92 3.49 -10.02 -8.88
N GLN A 93 3.89 -11.23 -8.49
CA GLN A 93 4.96 -11.95 -9.17
C GLN A 93 4.34 -12.54 -10.43
N ASP A 94 4.76 -12.06 -11.60
CA ASP A 94 4.36 -12.66 -12.88
C ASP A 94 4.98 -14.06 -12.94
N GLU A 95 4.17 -15.11 -12.79
CA GLU A 95 4.57 -16.53 -12.95
C GLU A 95 4.91 -16.89 -14.40
N ASN A 96 4.86 -15.95 -15.36
CA ASN A 96 5.20 -16.18 -16.76
C ASN A 96 6.71 -16.13 -17.01
N LYS A 97 7.45 -17.03 -16.36
CA LYS A 97 8.77 -17.50 -16.80
C LYS A 97 8.76 -19.02 -16.69
N GLU A 98 9.17 -19.70 -17.77
CA GLU A 98 8.95 -21.12 -18.12
C GLU A 98 7.63 -21.25 -18.91
N ASP A 99 7.59 -21.30 -20.26
CA ASP A 99 8.27 -22.25 -21.15
C ASP A 99 8.74 -21.61 -22.46
N ASN A 100 10.07 -21.57 -22.65
CA ASN A 100 10.68 -21.64 -23.99
C ASN A 100 12.13 -22.07 -23.79
N LYS A 101 12.30 -23.38 -23.65
CA LYS A 101 13.55 -24.06 -23.98
C LYS A 101 13.33 -24.79 -25.29
#